data_AF-L7CGW6-F1
#
_entry.id   AF-L7CGW6-F1
#
_cell.length_a   1.000
_cell.length_b   1.000
_cell.length_c   1.000
_cell.angle_alpha   90.00
_cell.angle_beta   90.00
_cell.angle_gamma   90.00
#
_symmetry.space_group_name_H-M   'P 1'
#
loop_
_entity.id
_entity.type
_entity.pdbx_description
1 polymer ?
#
loop_
_entity_poly.entity_id
_entity_poly.type
_entity_poly.pdbx_seq_one_letter_code
_entity_poly.pdbx_strand_id
1 'polypeptide(L)'
;MGAWQYSVNLIPTLGVVREHGYVPRSITVPRVTPETLANVDAICDTRTNYWLALSDSFVASVEAQLESWLVETDSWSPNARMFGDDDTLDQLSIWRDDDRNLERINILFSLSNPDPDNLARLLAFPSLKDCLLLGIQSESVYIPTLENWLSDMRTCSAVRYLRGRDYPVPKGCG
;
A
#
# COMPACT_ATOMS: atom_id res chain seq x y z
N MET A 1 12.08 1.53 5.50
CA MET A 1 10.83 1.93 6.20
C MET A 1 11.21 2.60 7.50
N GLY A 2 10.78 3.85 7.70
CA GLY A 2 10.87 4.48 9.01
C GLY A 2 10.03 3.70 10.02
N ALA A 3 10.44 3.68 11.29
CA ALA A 3 9.74 2.97 12.36
C ALA A 3 8.30 3.46 12.64
N TRP A 4 7.82 4.44 11.87
CA TRP A 4 6.58 5.21 12.08
C TRP A 4 5.64 5.13 10.88
N GLN A 5 5.95 4.32 9.86
CA GLN A 5 5.15 4.24 8.64
C GLN A 5 4.35 2.94 8.58
N TYR A 6 3.11 3.06 8.12
CA TYR A 6 2.22 1.95 7.80
C TYR A 6 2.19 1.75 6.29
N SER A 7 2.38 0.53 5.80
CA SER A 7 2.47 0.24 4.36
C SER A 7 1.46 -0.82 3.94
N VAL A 8 0.78 -0.53 2.83
CA VAL A 8 -0.19 -1.42 2.18
C VAL A 8 0.10 -1.50 0.69
N ASN A 9 -0.21 -2.64 0.10
CA ASN A 9 -0.36 -2.74 -1.35
C ASN A 9 -1.82 -2.58 -1.73
N LEU A 10 -2.07 -1.78 -2.76
CA LEU A 10 -3.35 -1.79 -3.45
C LEU A 10 -3.35 -2.97 -4.43
N ILE A 11 -4.39 -3.80 -4.38
CA ILE A 11 -4.54 -4.95 -5.29
C ILE A 11 -5.97 -4.96 -5.88
N PRO A 12 -6.15 -5.36 -7.14
CA PRO A 12 -7.45 -5.39 -7.79
C PRO A 12 -8.24 -6.65 -7.37
N THR A 13 -9.51 -6.49 -7.02
CA THR A 13 -10.36 -7.61 -6.56
C THR A 13 -10.44 -8.70 -7.62
N LEU A 14 -10.60 -8.32 -8.89
CA LEU A 14 -10.67 -9.27 -10.00
C LEU A 14 -9.37 -10.10 -10.14
N GLY A 15 -8.21 -9.47 -9.95
CA GLY A 15 -6.92 -10.16 -9.99
C GLY A 15 -6.82 -11.21 -8.87
N VAL A 16 -7.22 -10.82 -7.66
CA VAL A 16 -7.24 -11.73 -6.50
C VAL A 16 -8.19 -12.91 -6.74
N VAL A 17 -9.41 -12.66 -7.21
CA VAL A 17 -10.41 -13.72 -7.47
C VAL A 17 -9.96 -14.64 -8.62
N ARG A 18 -9.27 -14.12 -9.64
CA ARG A 18 -8.71 -14.94 -10.72
C ARG A 18 -7.65 -15.90 -10.22
N GLU A 19 -6.74 -15.42 -9.36
CA GLU A 19 -5.67 -16.25 -8.81
C GLU A 19 -6.20 -17.28 -7.82
N HIS A 20 -7.06 -16.87 -6.88
CA HIS A 20 -7.43 -17.68 -5.71
C HIS A 20 -8.81 -18.33 -5.82
N GLY A 21 -9.66 -17.90 -6.77
CA GLY A 21 -11.07 -18.31 -6.90
C GLY A 21 -12.02 -17.62 -5.91
N TYR A 22 -11.51 -16.88 -4.93
CA TYR A 22 -12.24 -16.11 -3.92
C TYR A 22 -11.36 -14.96 -3.40
N VAL A 23 -11.91 -14.10 -2.53
CA VAL A 23 -11.10 -13.10 -1.80
C VAL A 23 -10.66 -13.70 -0.47
N PRO A 24 -9.39 -14.13 -0.31
CA PRO A 24 -8.91 -14.65 0.97
C PRO A 24 -8.83 -13.54 2.00
N ARG A 25 -8.87 -13.91 3.30
CA ARG A 25 -8.62 -12.95 4.39
C ARG A 25 -7.16 -12.60 4.57
N SER A 26 -6.25 -13.43 4.06
CA SER A 26 -4.82 -13.26 4.16
C SER A 26 -4.10 -13.88 2.97
N ILE A 27 -3.02 -13.24 2.53
CA ILE A 27 -2.13 -13.73 1.47
C ILE A 27 -0.72 -13.72 2.04
N THR A 28 -0.07 -14.88 2.08
CA THR A 28 1.32 -14.97 2.52
C THR A 28 2.22 -14.23 1.54
N VAL A 29 2.84 -13.15 2.01
CA VAL A 29 3.81 -12.40 1.24
C VAL A 29 5.20 -12.99 1.53
N PRO A 30 5.94 -13.47 0.51
CA PRO A 30 7.30 -13.96 0.71
C PRO A 30 8.14 -12.90 1.41
N ARG A 31 8.68 -13.27 2.58
CA ARG A 31 9.54 -12.38 3.37
C ARG A 31 10.92 -12.34 2.75
N VAL A 32 11.44 -11.13 2.60
CA VAL A 32 12.82 -10.93 2.20
C VAL A 32 13.71 -11.21 3.43
N THR A 33 14.31 -12.39 3.48
CA THR A 33 15.41 -12.71 4.40
C THR A 33 16.76 -12.30 3.77
N PRO A 34 17.83 -12.13 4.57
CA PRO A 34 19.18 -11.93 4.05
C PRO A 34 19.61 -13.00 3.04
N GLU A 35 19.18 -14.26 3.22
CA GLU A 35 19.47 -15.33 2.25
C GLU A 35 18.71 -15.15 0.94
N THR A 36 17.44 -14.72 0.97
CA THR A 36 16.67 -14.43 -0.25
C THR A 36 17.14 -13.16 -0.96
N LEU A 37 17.72 -12.19 -0.23
CA LEU A 37 18.32 -10.97 -0.77
C LEU A 37 19.48 -11.25 -1.73
N ALA A 38 20.16 -12.40 -1.57
CA ALA A 38 21.19 -12.85 -2.51
C ALA A 38 20.62 -13.25 -3.88
N ASN A 39 19.30 -13.40 -4.00
CA ASN A 39 18.60 -13.77 -5.22
C ASN A 39 17.31 -12.95 -5.37
N VAL A 40 17.47 -11.62 -5.43
CA VAL A 40 16.36 -10.64 -5.54
C VAL A 40 15.40 -11.00 -6.67
N ASP A 41 15.93 -11.47 -7.81
CA ASP A 41 15.14 -11.88 -8.97
C ASP A 41 14.17 -13.03 -8.62
N ALA A 42 14.61 -14.00 -7.80
CA ALA A 42 13.75 -15.10 -7.34
C ALA A 42 12.65 -14.64 -6.35
N ILE A 43 12.82 -13.50 -5.68
CA ILE A 43 11.77 -12.92 -4.84
C ILE A 43 10.72 -12.20 -5.71
N CYS A 44 11.16 -11.53 -6.77
CA CYS A 44 10.25 -10.88 -7.72
C CYS A 44 9.42 -11.94 -8.47
N ASP A 45 10.04 -13.04 -8.89
CA ASP A 45 9.37 -14.15 -9.59
C ASP A 45 8.35 -14.92 -8.74
N THR A 46 8.46 -14.87 -7.41
CA THR A 46 7.55 -15.59 -6.49
C THR A 46 6.34 -14.78 -6.05
N ARG A 47 6.27 -13.50 -6.42
CA ARG A 47 5.14 -12.64 -6.07
C ARG A 47 4.10 -12.66 -7.17
N THR A 48 2.88 -13.09 -6.82
CA THR A 48 1.74 -13.00 -7.74
C THR A 48 1.49 -11.55 -8.14
N ASN A 49 1.58 -11.25 -9.43
CA ASN A 49 1.17 -9.98 -10.00
C ASN A 49 -0.36 -9.99 -10.23
N TYR A 50 -1.11 -9.45 -9.27
CA TYR A 50 -2.58 -9.35 -9.36
C TYR A 50 -3.07 -8.37 -10.43
N TRP A 51 -2.19 -7.50 -10.95
CA TRP A 51 -2.55 -6.55 -12.00
C TRP A 51 -2.43 -7.16 -13.40
N LEU A 52 -1.82 -8.33 -13.52
CA LEU A 52 -1.64 -9.03 -14.79
C LEU A 52 -2.98 -9.41 -15.43
N ALA A 53 -3.06 -9.29 -16.75
CA ALA A 53 -4.24 -9.61 -17.56
C ALA A 53 -5.51 -8.79 -17.23
N LEU A 54 -5.38 -7.66 -16.53
CA LEU A 54 -6.41 -6.64 -16.46
C LEU A 54 -6.36 -5.74 -17.69
N SER A 55 -7.48 -5.10 -18.03
CA SER A 55 -7.53 -4.19 -19.17
C SER A 55 -6.73 -2.92 -18.88
N ASP A 56 -5.97 -2.45 -19.87
CA ASP A 56 -5.19 -1.21 -19.80
C ASP A 56 -6.03 0.01 -19.39
N SER A 57 -7.29 0.07 -19.83
CA SER A 57 -8.22 1.15 -19.46
C SER A 57 -8.53 1.18 -17.96
N PHE A 58 -8.71 0.01 -17.35
CA PHE A 58 -8.92 -0.10 -15.91
C PHE A 58 -7.68 0.36 -15.15
N VAL A 59 -6.50 -0.16 -15.52
CA VAL A 59 -5.20 0.19 -14.91
C VAL A 59 -4.94 1.69 -15.00
N ALA A 60 -5.06 2.27 -16.20
CA ALA A 60 -4.87 3.71 -16.41
C ALA A 60 -5.85 4.55 -15.57
N SER A 61 -7.08 4.07 -15.38
CA SER A 61 -8.08 4.78 -14.57
C SER A 61 -7.77 4.75 -13.07
N VAL A 62 -7.08 3.70 -12.59
CA VAL A 62 -6.60 3.57 -11.21
C VAL A 62 -5.42 4.52 -11.00
N GLU A 63 -4.43 4.45 -11.88
CA GLU A 63 -3.23 5.30 -11.82
C GLU A 63 -3.60 6.79 -11.86
N ALA A 64 -4.40 7.22 -12.84
CA ALA A 64 -4.81 8.62 -12.95
C ALA A 64 -5.49 9.17 -11.69
N GLN A 65 -6.22 8.33 -10.95
CA GLN A 65 -6.84 8.75 -9.71
C GLN A 65 -5.84 8.81 -8.55
N LEU A 66 -4.89 7.88 -8.47
CA LEU A 66 -3.83 7.92 -7.45
C LEU A 66 -2.86 9.07 -7.65
N GLU A 67 -2.53 9.37 -8.91
CA GLU A 67 -1.69 10.52 -9.30
C GLU A 67 -2.30 11.86 -8.89
N SER A 68 -3.61 11.92 -8.66
CA SER A 68 -4.27 13.14 -8.17
C SER A 68 -4.10 13.38 -6.67
N TRP A 69 -3.54 12.43 -5.92
CA TRP A 69 -3.48 12.51 -4.45
C TRP A 69 -2.24 13.25 -3.95
N LEU A 70 -1.09 12.95 -4.53
CA LEU A 70 0.22 13.40 -4.09
C LEU A 70 1.01 13.94 -5.28
N VAL A 71 1.98 14.80 -5.00
CA VAL A 71 2.86 15.37 -6.02
C VAL A 71 3.90 14.34 -6.43
N GLU A 72 4.20 14.24 -7.73
CA GLU A 72 5.27 13.36 -8.22
C GLU A 72 6.63 13.84 -7.70
N THR A 73 7.43 12.89 -7.21
CA THR A 73 8.75 13.13 -6.63
C THR A 73 9.80 12.33 -7.38
N ASP A 74 11.08 12.67 -7.18
CA ASP A 74 12.17 11.92 -7.78
C ASP A 74 12.11 10.43 -7.40
N SER A 75 12.14 9.58 -8.42
CA SER A 75 12.21 8.14 -8.24
C SER A 75 13.65 7.66 -8.19
N TRP A 76 13.94 6.74 -7.29
CA TRP A 76 15.24 6.06 -7.20
C TRP A 76 15.34 4.83 -8.12
N SER A 77 14.26 4.47 -8.82
CA SER A 77 14.21 3.31 -9.71
C SER A 77 13.60 3.69 -11.07
N PRO A 78 14.19 3.25 -12.20
CA PRO A 78 13.60 3.48 -13.53
C PRO A 78 12.24 2.78 -13.71
N ASN A 79 11.98 1.74 -12.91
CA ASN A 79 10.76 0.92 -12.96
C ASN A 79 9.70 1.40 -11.96
N ALA A 80 9.98 2.46 -11.19
CA ALA A 80 9.04 3.01 -10.23
C ALA A 80 8.73 4.48 -10.56
N ARG A 81 7.47 4.87 -10.42
CA ARG A 81 7.06 6.26 -10.25
C ARG A 81 6.72 6.49 -8.79
N MET A 82 7.17 7.61 -8.25
CA MET A 82 7.00 7.94 -6.84
C MET A 82 6.26 9.25 -6.69
N PHE A 83 5.38 9.28 -5.70
CA PHE A 83 4.62 10.45 -5.31
C PHE A 83 4.74 10.58 -3.81
N GLY A 84 4.82 11.81 -3.32
CA GLY A 84 5.06 12.04 -1.92
C GLY A 84 4.75 13.46 -1.51
N ASP A 85 4.68 13.62 -0.20
CA ASP A 85 4.62 14.90 0.46
C ASP A 85 5.61 14.88 1.61
N ASP A 86 6.60 15.78 1.56
CA ASP A 86 7.67 15.87 2.55
C ASP A 86 7.16 16.33 3.93
N ASP A 87 6.02 17.02 3.99
CA ASP A 87 5.43 17.52 5.23
C ASP A 87 4.70 16.40 5.98
N THR A 88 3.93 15.59 5.26
CA THR A 88 3.15 14.48 5.85
C THR A 88 3.98 13.20 5.93
N LEU A 89 4.98 13.03 5.07
CA LEU A 89 5.75 11.79 4.86
C LEU A 89 4.90 10.63 4.32
N ASP A 90 3.73 10.95 3.76
CA ASP A 90 2.92 10.01 2.98
C ASP A 90 3.58 9.80 1.62
N GLN A 91 3.59 8.55 1.16
CA GLN A 91 4.21 8.17 -0.10
C GLN A 91 3.36 7.18 -0.87
N LEU A 92 3.38 7.30 -2.18
CA LEU A 92 2.78 6.35 -3.10
C LEU A 92 3.82 5.96 -4.15
N SER A 93 3.91 4.68 -4.47
CA SER A 93 4.77 4.20 -5.55
C SER A 93 4.03 3.25 -6.46
N ILE A 94 4.22 3.45 -7.76
CA ILE A 94 3.66 2.65 -8.84
C ILE A 94 4.84 1.96 -9.52
N TRP A 95 4.84 0.64 -9.51
CA TRP A 95 5.93 -0.21 -10.00
C TRP A 95 5.48 -0.95 -11.24
N ARG A 96 6.33 -0.94 -12.26
CA ARG A 96 6.14 -1.69 -13.49
C ARG A 96 7.29 -2.68 -13.70
N ASP A 97 7.00 -3.79 -14.36
CA ASP A 97 8.03 -4.72 -14.82
C ASP A 97 8.77 -4.16 -16.05
N ASP A 98 9.78 -4.90 -16.53
CA ASP A 98 10.59 -4.50 -17.68
C ASP A 98 9.78 -4.45 -19.00
N ASP A 99 8.68 -5.20 -19.06
CA ASP A 99 7.71 -5.20 -20.16
C ASP A 99 6.66 -4.07 -20.02
N ARG A 100 6.82 -3.20 -19.01
CA ARG A 100 5.95 -2.07 -18.65
C ARG A 100 4.56 -2.46 -18.18
N ASN A 101 4.32 -3.70 -17.78
CA ASN A 101 3.07 -4.06 -17.12
C ASN A 101 3.06 -3.52 -15.69
N LEU A 102 1.89 -3.12 -15.20
CA LEU A 102 1.75 -2.76 -13.79
C LEU A 102 2.01 -4.01 -12.93
N GLU A 103 2.90 -3.88 -11.95
CA GLU A 103 3.31 -4.96 -11.06
C GLU A 103 2.77 -4.72 -9.65
N ARG A 104 2.94 -3.50 -9.14
CA ARG A 104 2.60 -3.18 -7.75
C ARG A 104 2.27 -1.70 -7.57
N ILE A 105 1.27 -1.44 -6.74
CA ILE A 105 0.99 -0.11 -6.20
C ILE A 105 1.16 -0.21 -4.69
N ASN A 106 2.12 0.52 -4.14
CA ASN A 106 2.39 0.57 -2.71
C ASN A 106 2.08 1.95 -2.15
N ILE A 107 1.40 1.99 -1.01
CA ILE A 107 1.01 3.22 -0.33
C ILE A 107 1.57 3.16 1.09
N LEU A 108 2.33 4.18 1.47
CA LEU A 108 2.86 4.38 2.80
C LEU A 108 2.19 5.58 3.44
N PHE A 109 1.70 5.38 4.66
CA PHE A 109 1.15 6.43 5.50
C PHE A 109 2.06 6.69 6.69
N SER A 110 2.32 7.97 6.94
CA SER A 110 2.97 8.42 8.16
C SER A 110 2.02 8.32 9.33
N LEU A 111 2.36 7.54 10.35
CA LEU A 111 1.59 7.50 11.58
C LEU A 111 1.98 8.61 12.56
N SER A 112 3.12 9.26 12.33
CA SER A 112 3.59 10.39 13.16
C SER A 112 2.95 11.73 12.80
N ASN A 113 2.49 11.88 11.56
CA ASN A 113 1.82 13.07 11.06
C ASN A 113 0.77 12.66 10.00
N PRO A 114 -0.33 11.99 10.41
CA PRO A 114 -1.30 11.46 9.45
C PRO A 114 -2.08 12.59 8.78
N ASP A 115 -2.12 12.60 7.45
CA ASP A 115 -3.02 13.47 6.69
C ASP A 115 -4.44 12.86 6.63
N PRO A 116 -5.45 13.49 7.25
CA PRO A 116 -6.82 12.99 7.24
C PRO A 116 -7.44 12.97 5.83
N ASP A 117 -7.04 13.85 4.93
CA ASP A 117 -7.56 13.90 3.56
C ASP A 117 -7.02 12.72 2.73
N ASN A 118 -5.73 12.40 2.86
CA ASN A 118 -5.16 11.22 2.22
C ASN A 118 -5.75 9.92 2.76
N LEU A 119 -5.98 9.84 4.07
CA LEU A 119 -6.67 8.70 4.67
C LEU A 119 -8.10 8.57 4.11
N ALA A 120 -8.86 9.67 4.06
CA ALA A 120 -10.22 9.65 3.52
C ALA A 120 -10.25 9.19 2.06
N ARG A 121 -9.31 9.66 1.23
CA ARG A 121 -9.14 9.22 -0.17
C ARG A 121 -8.86 7.73 -0.25
N LEU A 122 -7.97 7.19 0.57
CA LEU A 122 -7.66 5.75 0.62
C LEU A 122 -8.89 4.91 0.97
N LEU A 123 -9.62 5.29 2.02
CA LEU A 123 -10.79 4.54 2.46
C LEU A 123 -11.93 4.59 1.42
N ALA A 124 -12.02 5.68 0.66
CA ALA A 124 -12.98 5.81 -0.43
C ALA A 124 -12.57 5.04 -1.70
N PHE A 125 -11.26 4.89 -1.96
CA PHE A 125 -10.75 4.45 -3.26
C PHE A 125 -11.24 3.07 -3.69
N PRO A 126 -11.26 2.03 -2.83
CA PRO A 126 -11.72 0.72 -3.29
C PRO A 126 -13.20 0.60 -3.58
N SER A 127 -14.03 1.46 -2.99
CA SER A 127 -15.45 1.54 -3.36
C SER A 127 -15.64 2.15 -4.75
N LEU A 128 -14.62 2.83 -5.29
CA LEU A 128 -14.64 3.49 -6.59
C LEU A 128 -13.98 2.67 -7.70
N LYS A 129 -13.09 1.73 -7.36
CA LYS A 129 -12.21 1.04 -8.31
C LYS A 129 -12.13 -0.48 -8.16
N ASP A 130 -13.02 -1.09 -7.38
CA ASP A 130 -13.04 -2.55 -7.13
C ASP A 130 -11.67 -3.10 -6.72
N CYS A 131 -10.98 -2.39 -5.82
CA CYS A 131 -9.69 -2.81 -5.27
C CYS A 131 -9.83 -3.37 -3.84
N LEU A 132 -8.72 -3.83 -3.27
CA LEU A 132 -8.55 -4.26 -1.89
C LEU A 132 -7.23 -3.71 -1.38
N LEU A 133 -7.05 -3.67 -0.07
CA LEU A 133 -5.75 -3.43 0.55
C LEU A 133 -5.15 -4.75 1.04
N LEU A 134 -3.87 -4.92 0.80
CA LEU A 134 -3.02 -5.96 1.36
C LEU A 134 -2.04 -5.34 2.35
N GLY A 135 -2.22 -5.63 3.64
CA GLY A 135 -1.30 -5.22 4.68
C GLY A 135 0.03 -5.96 4.56
N ILE A 136 1.13 -5.24 4.33
CA ILE A 136 2.44 -5.85 4.07
C ILE A 136 2.98 -6.62 5.29
N GLN A 137 2.67 -6.14 6.49
CA GLN A 137 3.17 -6.72 7.73
C GLN A 137 2.22 -7.77 8.33
N SER A 138 0.92 -7.55 8.18
CA SER A 138 -0.13 -8.42 8.68
C SER A 138 -0.47 -9.56 7.72
N GLU A 139 -0.05 -9.43 6.45
CA GLU A 139 -0.41 -10.34 5.35
C GLU A 139 -1.94 -10.40 5.14
N SER A 140 -2.68 -9.42 5.66
CA SER A 140 -4.14 -9.39 5.65
C SER A 140 -4.66 -8.74 4.37
N VAL A 141 -5.79 -9.25 3.87
CA VAL A 141 -6.50 -8.66 2.73
C VAL A 141 -7.85 -8.16 3.23
N TYR A 142 -8.13 -6.89 2.97
CA TYR A 142 -9.35 -6.28 3.46
C TYR A 142 -9.85 -5.15 2.56
N ILE A 143 -11.16 -4.92 2.65
CA ILE A 143 -11.80 -3.71 2.13
C ILE A 143 -11.44 -2.57 3.08
N PRO A 144 -10.95 -1.42 2.61
CA PRO A 144 -10.52 -0.34 3.50
C PRO A 144 -11.69 0.46 4.05
N THR A 145 -12.40 -0.15 4.98
CA THR A 145 -13.18 0.60 5.94
C THR A 145 -12.24 1.15 7.01
N LEU A 146 -12.64 2.24 7.67
CA LEU A 146 -11.88 2.78 8.80
C LEU A 146 -11.63 1.70 9.87
N GLU A 147 -12.63 0.86 10.15
CA GLU A 147 -12.53 -0.23 11.11
C GLU A 147 -11.47 -1.26 10.72
N ASN A 148 -11.50 -1.76 9.48
CA ASN A 148 -10.55 -2.75 9.01
C ASN A 148 -9.13 -2.18 8.97
N TRP A 149 -8.98 -0.94 8.51
CA TRP A 149 -7.70 -0.24 8.48
C TRP A 149 -7.12 -0.06 9.89
N LEU A 150 -7.92 0.41 10.85
CA LEU A 150 -7.50 0.52 12.26
C LEU A 150 -7.15 -0.83 12.87
N SER A 151 -7.92 -1.88 12.56
CA SER A 151 -7.66 -3.25 13.02
C SER A 151 -6.32 -3.74 12.49
N ASP A 152 -6.05 -3.57 11.20
CA ASP A 152 -4.80 -3.97 10.58
C ASP A 152 -3.60 -3.19 11.12
N MET A 153 -3.73 -1.86 11.20
CA MET A 153 -2.68 -0.99 11.72
C MET A 153 -2.27 -1.36 13.15
N ARG A 154 -3.19 -1.83 14.00
CA ARG A 154 -2.85 -2.29 15.37
C ARG A 154 -1.88 -3.48 15.38
N THR A 155 -1.81 -4.25 14.30
CA THR A 155 -0.85 -5.35 14.15
C THR A 155 0.51 -4.87 13.63
N CYS A 156 0.56 -3.66 13.05
CA CYS A 156 1.77 -3.05 12.52
C CYS A 156 2.77 -2.72 13.65
N SER A 157 4.04 -3.03 13.42
CA SER A 157 5.12 -2.71 14.37
C SER A 157 5.29 -1.21 14.60
N ALA A 158 4.89 -0.38 13.62
CA ALA A 158 4.99 1.08 13.71
C ALA A 158 4.15 1.69 14.85
N VAL A 159 3.01 1.06 15.20
CA VAL A 159 2.18 1.51 16.32
C VAL A 159 2.91 1.41 17.66
N ARG A 160 3.85 0.46 17.81
CA ARG A 160 4.65 0.33 19.04
C ARG A 160 5.51 1.55 19.29
N TYR A 161 5.98 2.19 18.23
CA TYR A 161 6.84 3.36 18.29
C TYR A 161 6.09 4.65 18.60
N LEU A 162 4.78 4.72 18.29
CA LEU A 162 3.91 5.83 18.68
C LEU A 162 3.58 5.80 20.18
N ARG A 163 3.43 4.59 20.77
CA ARG A 163 3.08 4.42 22.19
C ARG A 163 4.20 4.78 23.17
N GLY A 164 5.45 4.87 22.70
CA GLY A 164 6.62 5.22 23.51
C GLY A 164 7.00 6.70 23.47
N ARG A 165 6.26 7.54 22.73
CA ARG A 165 6.45 8.99 22.70
C ARG A 165 5.24 9.64 23.35
N ASP A 166 5.49 10.50 24.34
CA ASP A 166 4.49 11.43 24.89
C ASP A 166 4.03 12.38 23.78
N TYR A 167 3.09 11.94 22.94
CA TYR A 167 2.37 12.84 22.04
C TYR A 167 1.32 13.57 22.86
N PRO A 168 1.28 14.91 22.81
CA PRO A 168 0.21 15.66 23.44
C PRO A 168 -1.10 15.24 22.78
N VAL A 169 -1.94 14.51 23.51
CA VAL A 169 -3.34 14.32 23.16
C VAL A 169 -3.91 15.73 22.94
N PRO A 170 -4.47 16.06 21.77
CA PRO A 170 -5.20 17.31 21.60
C PRO A 170 -6.25 17.32 22.70
N LYS A 171 -6.12 18.25 23.65
CA LYS A 171 -7.14 18.43 24.69
C LYS A 171 -8.42 18.76 23.94
N GLY A 172 -9.29 17.77 23.83
CA GLY A 172 -10.63 17.95 23.32
C GLY A 172 -11.28 19.10 24.07
N CYS A 173 -11.93 19.97 23.31
CA CYS A 173 -12.81 21.00 23.80
C CYS A 173 -13.78 20.39 24.82
N GLY A 174 -13.63 20.80 26.08
CA GLY A 174 -14.59 20.67 27.16
C GLY A 174 -14.81 22.03 27.77
#